data_AF-A0A9Q7BH95-F1
#
_entry.id   AF-A0A9Q7BH95-F1
#
_cell.length_a   1.000
_cell.length_b   1.000
_cell.length_c   1.000
_cell.angle_alpha   90.00
_cell.angle_beta   90.00
_cell.angle_gamma   90.00
#
_symmetry.space_group_name_H-M   'P 1'
#
loop_
_entity.id
_entity.type
_entity.pdbx_description
1 polymer ?
#
loop_
_entity_poly.entity_id
_entity_poly.type
_entity_poly.pdbx_seq_one_letter_code
_entity_poly.pdbx_strand_id
1 'polypeptide(L)'
;MLMHGLLLDGATRHPDRDCFHWVDRNRGLTYGEAAELMGDFAGLLHELGVGDRSWYPRDIEEALCAIATIRDAALVGVPGDNGLRPVAAVMLSGVGPLDAAACKTHLSNTTSYDIDCLKIVVVKEMPMTPTGKIAKAELTQMLGSGTDVQN
;
A
#
# COMPACT_ATOMS: atom_id res chain seq x y z
N MET A 1 -7.91 20.35 -5.00
CA MET A 1 -9.11 20.30 -4.15
C MET A 1 -9.75 18.93 -4.35
N LEU A 2 -9.98 18.15 -3.28
CA LEU A 2 -10.50 16.78 -3.39
C LEU A 2 -12.04 16.80 -3.44
N MET A 3 -12.64 15.83 -4.14
CA MET A 3 -14.09 15.75 -4.35
C MET A 3 -14.88 15.81 -3.03
N HIS A 4 -14.46 15.08 -1.99
CA HIS A 4 -15.14 15.07 -0.69
C HIS A 4 -15.15 16.44 -0.01
N GLY A 5 -14.13 17.27 -0.26
CA GLY A 5 -14.04 18.61 0.31
C GLY A 5 -15.13 19.55 -0.21
N LEU A 6 -15.48 19.44 -1.50
CA LEU A 6 -16.60 20.19 -2.08
C LEU A 6 -17.94 19.77 -1.47
N LEU A 7 -18.12 18.47 -1.21
CA LEU A 7 -19.34 17.92 -0.63
C LEU A 7 -19.54 18.39 0.82
N LEU A 8 -18.51 18.25 1.65
CA LEU A 8 -18.57 18.65 3.07
C LEU A 8 -18.77 20.16 3.25
N ASP A 9 -18.11 20.94 2.42
CA ASP A 9 -18.26 22.39 2.38
C ASP A 9 -19.68 22.81 1.93
N GLY A 10 -20.23 22.14 0.92
CA GLY A 10 -21.63 22.29 0.52
C GLY A 10 -22.62 21.91 1.63
N ALA A 11 -22.39 20.82 2.35
CA ALA A 11 -23.21 20.38 3.47
C ALA A 11 -23.19 21.38 4.64
N THR A 12 -22.04 22.01 4.88
CA THR A 12 -21.89 23.02 5.93
C THR A 12 -22.66 24.30 5.61
N ARG A 13 -22.64 24.74 4.35
CA ARG A 13 -23.28 25.99 3.93
C ARG A 13 -24.76 25.83 3.59
N HIS A 14 -25.12 24.71 3.00
CA HIS A 14 -26.40 24.48 2.35
C HIS A 14 -26.89 23.02 2.53
N PRO A 15 -27.08 22.54 3.78
CA PRO A 15 -27.37 21.13 4.06
C PRO A 15 -28.63 20.65 3.34
N ASP A 16 -29.67 21.47 3.26
CA ASP A 16 -30.97 21.10 2.69
C ASP A 16 -31.08 21.31 1.17
N ARG A 17 -30.03 21.79 0.50
CA ARG A 17 -30.06 21.95 -0.96
C ARG A 17 -29.76 20.64 -1.65
N ASP A 18 -30.42 20.40 -2.78
CA ASP A 18 -30.13 19.27 -3.65
C ASP A 18 -28.65 19.28 -4.07
N CYS A 19 -27.96 18.17 -3.82
CA CYS A 19 -26.58 17.94 -4.23
C CYS A 19 -26.53 17.18 -5.55
N PHE A 20 -27.23 16.04 -5.64
CA PHE A 20 -27.36 15.29 -6.88
C PHE A 20 -28.67 14.49 -6.92
N HIS A 21 -29.12 14.21 -8.15
CA HIS A 21 -30.28 13.36 -8.41
C HIS A 21 -29.83 12.08 -9.10
N TRP A 22 -30.02 10.95 -8.44
CA TRP A 22 -29.75 9.63 -8.98
C TRP A 22 -30.93 9.18 -9.85
N VAL A 23 -30.76 9.32 -11.16
CA VAL A 23 -31.80 9.07 -12.17
C VAL A 23 -32.34 7.64 -12.11
N ASP A 24 -31.47 6.61 -12.14
CA ASP A 24 -31.91 5.20 -12.17
C ASP A 24 -32.62 4.75 -10.89
N ARG A 25 -32.38 5.45 -9.78
CA ARG A 25 -33.01 5.17 -8.48
C ARG A 25 -34.15 6.13 -8.18
N ASN A 26 -34.41 7.09 -9.06
CA ASN A 26 -35.35 8.19 -8.89
C ASN A 26 -35.25 8.83 -7.50
N ARG A 27 -34.02 9.15 -7.06
CA ARG A 27 -33.72 9.62 -5.71
C ARG A 27 -32.86 10.88 -5.75
N GLY A 28 -33.36 11.95 -5.16
CA GLY A 28 -32.55 13.12 -4.82
C GLY A 28 -31.81 12.90 -3.50
N LEU A 29 -30.63 13.50 -3.38
CA LEU A 29 -29.90 13.63 -2.12
C LEU A 29 -29.54 15.08 -1.91
N THR A 30 -29.85 15.61 -0.73
CA THR A 30 -29.35 16.91 -0.31
C THR A 30 -27.85 16.84 0.01
N TYR A 31 -27.19 17.99 0.16
CA TYR A 31 -25.79 18.01 0.58
C TYR A 31 -25.59 17.36 1.96
N GLY A 32 -26.52 17.57 2.89
CA GLY A 32 -26.49 16.94 4.21
C GLY A 32 -26.59 15.42 4.12
N GLU A 33 -27.60 14.91 3.42
CA GLU A 33 -27.81 13.47 3.25
C GLU A 33 -26.66 12.79 2.50
N ALA A 34 -26.10 13.46 1.49
CA ALA A 34 -24.96 12.93 0.75
C ALA A 34 -23.69 12.85 1.61
N ALA A 35 -23.46 13.83 2.49
CA ALA A 35 -22.34 13.82 3.42
C ALA A 35 -22.49 12.73 4.49
N GLU A 36 -23.70 12.55 5.05
CA GLU A 36 -24.00 11.46 5.98
C GLU A 36 -23.80 10.09 5.32
N LEU A 37 -24.36 9.88 4.12
CA LEU A 37 -24.19 8.64 3.37
C LEU A 37 -22.71 8.34 3.08
N MET A 38 -21.91 9.37 2.77
CA MET A 38 -20.46 9.21 2.60
C MET A 38 -19.78 8.78 3.90
N GLY A 39 -20.18 9.36 5.04
CA GLY A 39 -19.70 8.99 6.36
C GLY A 39 -20.03 7.54 6.72
N ASP A 40 -21.29 7.14 6.55
CA ASP A 40 -21.76 5.77 6.79
C ASP A 40 -21.04 4.77 5.88
N PHE A 41 -20.89 5.09 4.60
CA PHE A 41 -20.17 4.24 3.66
C PHE A 41 -18.70 4.10 4.03
N ALA A 42 -18.03 5.19 4.42
CA ALA A 42 -16.64 5.14 4.88
C ALA A 42 -16.51 4.29 6.16
N GLY A 43 -17.44 4.42 7.10
CA GLY A 43 -17.50 3.58 8.31
C GLY A 43 -17.64 2.10 7.98
N LEU A 44 -18.57 1.74 7.08
CA LEU A 44 -18.75 0.37 6.61
C LEU A 44 -17.51 -0.19 5.91
N LEU A 45 -16.85 0.60 5.06
CA LEU A 45 -15.61 0.18 4.42
C LEU A 45 -14.51 -0.11 5.45
N HIS A 46 -14.39 0.72 6.48
CA HIS A 46 -13.45 0.49 7.57
C HIS A 46 -13.80 -0.77 8.38
N GLU A 47 -15.06 -0.99 8.75
CA GLU A 47 -15.49 -2.22 9.43
C GLU A 47 -15.21 -3.48 8.60
N LEU A 48 -15.29 -3.39 7.28
CA LEU A 48 -14.94 -4.46 6.34
C LEU A 48 -13.42 -4.59 6.10
N GLY A 49 -12.60 -3.74 6.72
CA GLY A 49 -11.14 -3.73 6.59
C GLY A 49 -10.63 -3.22 5.25
N VAL A 50 -11.46 -2.48 4.50
CA VAL A 50 -11.08 -1.91 3.20
C VAL A 50 -10.15 -0.73 3.42
N GLY A 51 -8.90 -0.89 3.01
CA GLY A 51 -7.87 0.16 3.10
C GLY A 51 -6.94 0.05 4.31
N ASP A 52 -7.26 -0.77 5.31
CA ASP A 52 -6.49 -0.88 6.56
C ASP A 52 -5.06 -1.44 6.38
N ARG A 53 -4.79 -2.13 5.25
CA ARG A 53 -3.49 -2.76 4.94
C ARG A 53 -3.01 -2.50 3.52
N SER A 54 -3.36 -1.36 2.95
CA SER A 54 -2.90 -0.99 1.60
C SER A 54 -1.47 -0.46 1.66
N TRP A 55 -0.53 -1.20 1.08
CA TRP A 55 0.85 -0.78 0.91
C TRP A 55 1.07 -0.32 -0.52
N TYR A 56 1.69 0.85 -0.71
CA TYR A 56 2.15 1.27 -2.03
C TYR A 56 3.59 0.79 -2.22
N PRO A 57 3.87 -0.13 -3.17
CA PRO A 57 5.20 -0.70 -3.33
C PRO A 57 6.30 0.34 -3.50
N ARG A 58 6.01 1.40 -4.27
CA ARG A 58 6.99 2.46 -4.56
C ARG A 58 7.51 3.13 -3.30
N ASP A 59 6.66 3.42 -2.32
CA ASP A 59 7.05 4.13 -1.11
C ASP A 59 8.10 3.34 -0.33
N ILE A 60 7.91 2.02 -0.21
CA ILE A 60 8.86 1.13 0.45
C ILE A 60 10.13 0.94 -0.39
N GLU A 61 9.98 0.78 -1.71
CA GLU A 61 11.09 0.59 -2.64
C GLU A 61 12.03 1.80 -2.64
N GLU A 62 11.49 3.01 -2.74
CA GLU A 62 12.26 4.25 -2.71
C GLU A 62 12.92 4.47 -1.34
N ALA A 63 12.20 4.23 -0.25
CA ALA A 63 12.76 4.34 1.10
C ALA A 63 13.89 3.33 1.35
N LEU A 64 13.78 2.09 0.85
CA LEU A 64 14.86 1.10 0.93
C LEU A 64 16.05 1.50 0.05
N CYS A 65 15.82 1.95 -1.19
CA CYS A 65 16.88 2.40 -2.08
C CYS A 65 17.59 3.68 -1.61
N ALA A 66 17.01 4.44 -0.67
CA ALA A 66 17.69 5.56 -0.02
C ALA A 66 18.82 5.10 0.94
N ILE A 67 18.84 3.82 1.34
CA ILE A 67 19.90 3.25 2.15
C ILE A 67 21.08 2.89 1.25
N ALA A 68 22.25 3.50 1.47
CA ALA A 68 23.41 3.37 0.59
C ALA A 68 23.90 1.93 0.33
N THR A 69 23.60 0.99 1.23
CA THR A 69 23.96 -0.43 1.08
C THR A 69 23.02 -1.19 0.14
N ILE A 70 21.85 -0.65 -0.19
CA ILE A 70 20.84 -1.25 -1.06
C ILE A 70 20.97 -0.65 -2.46
N ARG A 71 21.07 -1.53 -3.46
CA ARG A 71 21.15 -1.18 -4.88
C ARG A 71 19.77 -1.05 -5.49
N ASP A 72 18.95 -2.08 -5.27
CA ASP A 72 17.60 -2.21 -5.82
C ASP A 72 16.71 -2.89 -4.78
N ALA A 73 15.45 -2.48 -4.73
CA ALA A 73 14.43 -3.04 -3.87
C ALA A 73 13.13 -3.28 -4.66
N ALA A 74 12.39 -4.32 -4.29
CA ALA A 74 11.07 -4.60 -4.84
C ALA A 74 10.16 -5.13 -3.73
N LEU A 75 9.03 -4.45 -3.51
CA LEU A 75 7.99 -4.92 -2.61
C LEU A 75 6.97 -5.75 -3.39
N VAL A 76 6.71 -6.95 -2.88
CA VAL A 76 5.68 -7.87 -3.39
C VAL A 76 4.81 -8.40 -2.26
N GLY A 77 3.54 -8.66 -2.56
CA GLY A 77 2.64 -9.39 -1.66
C GLY A 77 2.71 -10.88 -1.94
N VAL A 78 3.18 -11.67 -0.98
CA VAL A 78 3.24 -13.13 -1.07
C VAL A 78 2.01 -13.72 -0.35
N PRO A 79 1.32 -14.74 -0.90
CA PRO A 79 0.23 -15.39 -0.21
C PRO A 79 0.64 -15.92 1.18
N GLY A 80 -0.18 -15.66 2.19
CA GLY A 80 -0.01 -16.12 3.57
C GLY A 80 -1.36 -16.29 4.28
N ASP A 81 -1.32 -16.60 5.57
CA ASP A 81 -2.50 -17.06 6.33
C ASP A 81 -3.67 -16.05 6.34
N ASN A 82 -3.35 -14.75 6.38
CA ASN A 82 -4.32 -13.65 6.44
C ASN A 82 -4.33 -12.80 5.15
N GLY A 83 -4.14 -13.41 3.99
CA GLY A 83 -4.10 -12.72 2.69
C GLY A 83 -2.68 -12.52 2.17
N LEU A 84 -2.34 -11.32 1.71
CA LEU A 84 -1.00 -11.03 1.21
C LEU A 84 -0.10 -10.55 2.35
N ARG A 85 1.06 -11.19 2.51
CA ARG A 85 2.14 -10.76 3.40
C ARG A 85 3.13 -9.89 2.61
N PRO A 86 3.49 -8.69 3.10
CA PRO A 86 4.46 -7.85 2.42
C PRO A 86 5.88 -8.44 2.56
N VAL A 87 6.56 -8.63 1.43
CA VAL A 87 7.95 -9.07 1.36
C VAL A 87 8.73 -8.09 0.47
N ALA A 88 9.77 -7.49 1.03
CA ALA A 88 10.72 -6.67 0.28
C ALA A 88 11.93 -7.53 -0.10
N ALA A 89 12.10 -7.78 -1.40
CA ALA A 89 13.35 -8.30 -1.93
C ALA A 89 14.33 -7.15 -2.12
N VAL A 90 15.58 -7.32 -1.69
CA VAL A 90 16.63 -6.30 -1.81
C VAL A 90 17.90 -6.89 -2.42
N MET A 91 18.55 -6.13 -3.30
CA MET A 91 19.90 -6.39 -3.79
C MET A 91 20.87 -5.41 -3.14
N LEU A 92 22.04 -5.89 -2.70
CA LEU A 92 23.04 -5.04 -2.05
C LEU A 92 24.02 -4.45 -3.06
N SER A 93 24.48 -3.22 -2.82
CA SER A 93 25.46 -2.51 -3.65
C SER A 93 26.90 -3.02 -3.48
N GLY A 94 27.16 -3.84 -2.46
CA GLY A 94 28.49 -4.34 -2.13
C GLY A 94 28.47 -5.59 -1.25
N VAL A 95 29.65 -5.99 -0.77
CA VAL A 95 29.83 -7.18 0.07
C VAL A 95 29.72 -6.77 1.54
N GLY A 96 28.59 -7.09 2.17
CA GLY A 96 28.35 -6.88 3.60
C GLY A 96 26.97 -7.40 3.98
N PRO A 97 26.73 -7.77 5.24
CA PRO A 97 25.42 -8.24 5.68
C PRO A 97 24.40 -7.10 5.64
N LEU A 98 23.14 -7.41 5.28
CA LEU A 98 22.03 -6.49 5.44
C LEU A 98 21.70 -6.35 6.92
N ASP A 99 21.71 -5.11 7.43
CA ASP A 99 21.12 -4.82 8.74
C ASP A 99 19.60 -4.63 8.58
N ALA A 100 18.85 -5.71 8.74
CA ALA A 100 17.40 -5.70 8.63
C ALA A 100 16.75 -4.81 9.71
N ALA A 101 17.35 -4.68 10.90
CA ALA A 101 16.81 -3.85 11.98
C ALA A 101 16.98 -2.37 11.65
N ALA A 102 18.12 -1.97 11.09
CA ALA A 102 18.33 -0.61 10.58
C ALA A 102 17.38 -0.29 9.43
N CYS A 103 17.13 -1.24 8.52
CA CYS A 103 16.18 -1.05 7.42
C CYS A 103 14.75 -0.84 7.93
N LYS A 104 14.29 -1.66 8.89
CA LYS A 104 12.98 -1.48 9.52
C LYS A 104 12.88 -0.15 10.26
N THR A 105 13.91 0.24 11.00
CA THR A 105 13.96 1.53 11.70
C THR A 105 13.88 2.70 10.72
N HIS A 106 14.60 2.62 9.60
CA HIS A 106 14.52 3.63 8.55
C HIS A 106 13.11 3.73 7.97
N LEU A 107 12.49 2.60 7.62
CA LEU A 107 11.13 2.55 7.07
C LEU A 107 10.07 3.08 8.03
N SER A 108 10.17 2.77 9.33
CA SER A 108 9.23 3.28 10.34
C SER A 108 9.35 4.80 10.54
N ASN A 109 10.51 5.38 10.22
CA ASN A 109 10.72 6.83 10.30
C ASN A 109 10.31 7.57 9.02
N THR A 110 10.28 6.89 7.87
CA THR A 110 10.00 7.51 6.56
C THR A 110 8.61 7.20 6.03
N THR A 111 7.91 6.20 6.59
CA THR A 111 6.61 5.75 6.10
C THR A 111 5.62 5.50 7.26
N SER A 112 4.32 5.48 6.96
CA SER A 112 3.25 5.21 7.94
C SER A 112 2.74 3.77 7.91
N TYR A 113 3.50 2.83 7.35
CA TYR A 113 3.10 1.44 7.21
C TYR A 113 3.44 0.61 8.46
N ASP A 114 2.76 -0.53 8.63
CA ASP A 114 3.06 -1.50 9.69
C ASP A 114 4.33 -2.32 9.35
N ILE A 115 5.50 -1.75 9.59
CA ILE A 115 6.80 -2.35 9.24
C ILE A 115 7.08 -3.66 10.00
N ASP A 116 6.37 -3.94 11.08
CA ASP A 116 6.56 -5.17 11.85
C ASP A 116 6.17 -6.41 11.02
N CYS A 117 5.12 -6.30 10.21
CA CYS A 117 4.69 -7.38 9.32
C CYS A 117 5.55 -7.54 8.05
N LEU A 118 6.45 -6.60 7.75
CA LEU A 118 7.35 -6.65 6.59
C LEU A 118 8.49 -7.65 6.80
N LYS A 119 8.65 -8.57 5.85
CA LYS A 119 9.84 -9.43 5.74
C LYS A 119 10.79 -8.85 4.69
N ILE A 120 12.07 -8.69 5.02
CA ILE A 120 13.10 -8.25 4.08
C ILE A 120 13.97 -9.45 3.73
N VAL A 121 14.18 -9.70 2.44
CA VAL A 121 14.95 -10.84 1.93
C VAL A 121 16.01 -10.34 0.96
N VAL A 122 17.26 -10.73 1.18
CA VAL A 122 18.36 -10.43 0.26
C VAL A 122 18.32 -11.42 -0.91
N VAL A 123 18.31 -10.91 -2.13
CA VAL A 123 18.37 -11.73 -3.36
C VAL A 123 19.64 -11.42 -4.13
N LYS A 124 20.20 -12.42 -4.80
CA LYS A 124 21.41 -12.24 -5.63
C LYS A 124 21.10 -11.48 -6.92
N GLU A 125 19.94 -11.75 -7.50
CA GLU A 125 19.51 -11.17 -8.77
C GLU A 125 17.98 -11.06 -8.77
N MET A 126 17.46 -9.97 -9.32
CA MET A 126 16.02 -9.76 -9.50
C MET A 126 15.58 -10.37 -10.84
N PRO A 127 14.44 -11.07 -10.90
CA PRO A 127 13.88 -11.47 -12.18
C PRO A 127 13.45 -10.22 -12.95
N MET A 128 13.75 -10.19 -14.25
CA MET A 128 13.52 -9.03 -15.11
C MET A 128 12.60 -9.39 -16.27
N THR A 129 11.68 -8.49 -16.61
CA THR A 129 10.89 -8.58 -17.84
C THR A 129 11.78 -8.33 -19.07
N PRO A 130 11.35 -8.73 -20.27
CA PRO A 130 12.06 -8.41 -21.51
C PRO A 130 12.29 -6.90 -21.75
N THR A 131 11.53 -6.06 -21.06
CA THR A 131 11.64 -4.59 -21.08
C THR A 131 12.61 -4.02 -20.04
N GLY A 132 13.29 -4.87 -19.27
CA GLY A 132 14.27 -4.46 -18.26
C GLY A 132 13.67 -3.91 -16.96
N LYS A 133 12.42 -4.26 -16.64
CA LYS A 133 11.79 -3.93 -15.35
C LYS A 133 11.78 -5.16 -14.45
N ILE A 134 11.72 -4.98 -13.14
CA ILE A 134 11.57 -6.10 -12.20
C ILE A 134 10.26 -6.84 -12.47
N ALA A 135 10.35 -8.14 -12.78
CA ALA A 135 9.22 -9.03 -13.02
C ALA A 135 8.60 -9.45 -11.68
N LYS A 136 7.77 -8.56 -11.10
CA LYS A 136 7.15 -8.79 -9.78
C LYS A 136 6.36 -10.09 -9.69
N ALA A 137 5.72 -10.55 -10.77
CA ALA A 137 4.99 -11.82 -10.78
C ALA A 137 5.91 -13.04 -10.54
N GLU A 138 7.05 -13.09 -11.23
CA GLU A 138 8.06 -14.13 -11.06
C GLU A 138 8.73 -14.03 -9.68
N LEU A 139 8.99 -12.81 -9.22
CA LEU A 139 9.53 -12.55 -7.88
C LEU A 139 8.59 -13.05 -6.78
N THR A 140 7.28 -12.80 -6.90
CA THR A 140 6.28 -13.32 -5.96
C THR A 140 6.25 -14.85 -5.95
N GLN A 141 6.37 -15.50 -7.11
CA GLN A 141 6.44 -16.96 -7.18
C GLN A 141 7.69 -17.50 -6.49
N MET A 142 8.86 -16.91 -6.78
CA MET A 142 10.15 -17.28 -6.18
C MET A 142 10.13 -17.16 -4.66
N LEU A 143 9.49 -16.11 -4.12
CA LEU A 143 9.37 -15.88 -2.68
C LEU A 143 8.23 -16.69 -2.03
N GLY A 144 7.22 -17.08 -2.80
CA GLY A 144 6.04 -17.83 -2.34
C GLY A 144 6.21 -19.35 -2.34
N SER A 145 7.05 -19.91 -3.21
CA SER A 145 7.24 -21.36 -3.36
C SER A 145 8.11 -22.01 -2.27
N GLY A 146 8.48 -21.26 -1.23
CA GLY A 146 9.29 -21.77 -0.12
C GLY A 146 10.77 -21.72 -0.45
N THR A 147 11.47 -20.76 0.15
CA THR A 147 12.84 -21.00 0.56
C THR A 147 12.97 -20.43 1.97
N ASP A 148 13.13 -21.34 2.93
CA ASP A 148 14.02 -21.14 4.07
C ASP A 148 15.38 -20.69 3.51
N VAL A 149 15.52 -19.41 3.19
CA VAL A 149 16.82 -18.79 3.01
C VAL A 149 17.25 -18.34 4.39
N GLN A 150 17.95 -19.26 5.04
CA GLN A 150 18.88 -19.16 6.16
C GLN A 150 18.95 -17.82 6.92
N ASN A 151 18.71 -17.94 8.24
CA ASN A 151 19.23 -17.16 9.37
C ASN A 151 20.35 -16.16 9.06
#